data_AF-A0A3D2U7X1-F1
#
_entry.id   AF-A0A3D2U7X1-F1
#
_cell.length_a   1.000
_cell.length_b   1.000
_cell.length_c   1.000
_cell.angle_alpha   90.00
_cell.angle_beta   90.00
_cell.angle_gamma   90.00
#
_symmetry.space_group_name_H-M   'P 1'
#
loop_
_entity.id
_entity.type
_entity.pdbx_description
1 polymer ?
#
loop_
_entity_poly.entity_id
_entity_poly.type
_entity_poly.pdbx_seq_one_letter_code
_entity_poly.pdbx_strand_id
1 'polypeptide(L)' 'MTIERHSLLLTVATWCLALLGPEAAGADKVDFKTQIRPILVSRCVGCHGAKKQESGLRLDFRKPALAGGDSGV' A
#
# COMPACT_ATOMS: atom_id res chain seq x y z
N MET A 1 -42.90 23.13 23.35
CA MET A 1 -41.70 23.21 22.49
C MET A 1 -40.49 22.40 23.03
N THR A 2 -40.69 21.35 23.82
CA THR A 2 -39.60 20.47 24.32
C THR A 2 -39.41 19.20 23.48
N ILE A 3 -40.47 18.76 22.79
CA ILE A 3 -40.51 17.55 21.95
C ILE A 3 -39.64 17.68 20.68
N GLU A 4 -39.68 18.84 20.02
CA GLU A 4 -38.86 19.15 18.82
C GLU A 4 -37.35 19.09 19.10
N ARG A 5 -36.93 19.56 20.28
CA ARG A 5 -35.52 19.61 20.69
C ARG A 5 -34.98 18.21 21.05
N HIS A 6 -35.82 17.34 21.60
CA HIS A 6 -35.43 15.96 21.94
C HIS A 6 -35.40 15.06 20.70
N SER A 7 -36.36 15.24 19.77
CA SER A 7 -36.35 14.57 18.46
C SER A 7 -35.13 14.93 17.62
N LEU A 8 -34.69 16.20 17.63
CA LEU A 8 -33.50 16.61 16.90
C LEU A 8 -32.20 16.00 17.47
N LEU A 9 -32.11 15.86 18.79
CA LEU A 9 -30.93 15.28 19.43
C LEU A 9 -30.84 13.77 19.17
N LEU A 10 -31.97 13.07 19.13
CA LEU A 10 -32.03 11.63 18.81
C LEU A 10 -31.68 11.34 17.34
N THR A 11 -32.10 12.20 16.40
CA THR A 11 -31.75 12.06 14.99
C THR A 11 -30.28 12.35 14.73
N VAL A 12 -29.70 13.37 15.37
CA VAL A 12 -28.26 13.66 15.26
C VAL A 12 -27.42 12.53 15.86
N ALA A 13 -27.82 11.99 17.01
CA ALA A 13 -27.09 10.88 17.65
C ALA A 13 -27.13 9.58 16.81
N THR A 14 -28.27 9.28 16.18
CA THR A 14 -28.39 8.12 15.27
C THR A 14 -27.59 8.29 13.98
N TRP A 15 -27.51 9.51 13.44
CA TRP A 15 -26.65 9.82 12.30
C TRP A 15 -25.15 9.77 12.65
N CYS A 16 -24.75 10.22 13.84
CA CYS A 16 -23.36 10.10 14.32
C CYS A 16 -22.94 8.64 14.50
N LEU A 17 -23.84 7.78 15.00
CA LEU A 17 -23.53 6.36 15.19
C LEU A 17 -23.33 5.62 13.86
N ALA A 18 -24.00 6.06 12.80
CA ALA A 18 -23.81 5.52 11.45
C ALA A 18 -22.42 5.86 10.83
N LEU A 19 -21.70 6.85 11.38
CA LEU A 19 -20.35 7.21 10.93
C LEU A 19 -19.24 6.39 11.60
N LEU A 20 -19.56 5.61 12.64
CA LEU A 20 -18.62 4.72 13.35
C LEU A 20 -18.60 3.32 12.71
N GLY A 21 -18.41 3.28 11.38
CA GLY A 21 -18.23 2.03 10.65
C GLY A 21 -16.99 1.27 11.15
N PRO A 22 -16.93 -0.06 10.98
CA PRO A 22 -15.78 -0.85 11.38
C PRO A 22 -14.52 -0.34 10.66
N GLU A 23 -13.46 -0.10 11.43
CA GLU A 23 -12.15 0.23 10.88
C GLU A 23 -11.75 -0.92 9.94
N ALA A 24 -11.55 -0.58 8.66
CA ALA A 24 -11.11 -1.56 7.69
C ALA A 24 -9.85 -2.22 8.23
N ALA A 25 -9.90 -3.53 8.48
CA ALA A 25 -8.75 -4.30 8.91
C ALA A 25 -7.62 -4.03 7.90
N GLY A 26 -6.62 -3.26 8.33
CA GLY A 26 -5.54 -2.82 7.45
C GLY A 26 -4.87 -4.05 6.86
N ALA A 27 -4.65 -4.03 5.55
CA ALA A 27 -3.94 -5.11 4.87
C ALA A 27 -2.62 -5.42 5.59
N ASP A 28 -2.34 -6.72 5.76
CA ASP A 28 -1.13 -7.17 6.43
C ASP A 28 0.12 -6.56 5.75
N LYS A 29 1.14 -6.22 6.54
CA LYS A 29 2.32 -5.55 6.00
C LYS A 29 3.09 -6.55 5.13
N VAL A 30 3.34 -6.18 3.88
CA VAL A 30 4.17 -7.00 2.98
C VAL A 30 5.61 -7.01 3.47
N ASP A 31 6.12 -8.20 3.81
CA ASP A 31 7.53 -8.39 4.16
C ASP A 31 8.36 -8.58 2.89
N PHE A 32 9.21 -7.59 2.58
CA PHE A 32 10.03 -7.62 1.37
C PHE A 32 10.96 -8.84 1.31
N LYS A 33 11.53 -9.26 2.44
CA LYS A 33 12.58 -10.29 2.47
C LYS A 33 12.01 -11.67 2.15
N THR A 34 10.84 -11.98 2.67
CA THR A 34 10.19 -13.30 2.56
C THR A 34 9.22 -13.36 1.38
N GLN A 35 8.55 -12.26 1.03
CA GLN A 35 7.51 -12.28 0.01
C GLN A 35 8.00 -11.75 -1.36
N ILE A 36 8.85 -10.72 -1.39
CA ILE A 36 9.21 -10.03 -2.64
C ILE A 36 10.57 -10.45 -3.18
N ARG A 37 11.60 -10.46 -2.32
CA ARG A 37 12.98 -10.76 -2.72
C ARG A 37 13.13 -12.10 -3.45
N PRO A 38 12.49 -13.22 -3.03
CA PRO A 38 12.62 -14.50 -3.73
C PRO A 38 12.10 -14.44 -5.17
N ILE A 39 11.04 -13.67 -5.41
CA ILE A 39 10.45 -13.47 -6.74
C ILE A 39 11.45 -12.72 -7.63
N LEU A 40 11.98 -11.59 -7.15
CA LEU A 40 12.96 -10.79 -7.90
C LEU A 40 14.22 -11.61 -8.22
N VAL A 41 14.73 -12.36 -7.24
CA VAL A 41 15.92 -13.20 -7.43
C VAL A 41 15.70 -14.28 -8.48
N SER A 42 14.54 -14.95 -8.45
CA SER A 42 14.25 -16.06 -9.36
C SER A 42 13.88 -15.63 -10.79
N ARG A 43 13.30 -14.43 -10.96
CA ARG A 43 12.73 -14.01 -12.24
C ARG A 43 13.43 -12.82 -12.89
N CYS A 44 14.03 -11.92 -12.12
CA CYS A 44 14.46 -10.60 -12.62
C CYS A 44 15.97 -10.39 -12.51
N VAL A 45 16.59 -10.77 -11.39
CA VAL A 45 18.00 -10.49 -11.08
C VAL A 45 18.98 -11.14 -12.08
N GLY A 46 18.57 -12.19 -12.79
CA GLY A 46 19.37 -12.78 -13.86
C GLY A 46 19.75 -11.78 -14.96
N CYS A 47 18.81 -10.89 -15.34
CA CYS A 47 19.02 -9.85 -16.35
C CYS A 47 19.13 -8.43 -15.79
N HIS A 48 18.61 -8.18 -14.58
CA HIS A 48 18.57 -6.87 -13.92
C HIS A 48 19.23 -6.93 -12.52
N GLY A 49 20.44 -7.47 -12.45
CA GLY A 49 21.22 -7.63 -11.23
C GLY A 49 22.65 -7.12 -11.37
N ALA A 50 23.50 -7.38 -10.39
CA ALA A 50 24.89 -6.90 -10.42
C ALA A 50 25.68 -7.32 -11.67
N LYS A 51 25.43 -8.52 -12.20
CA LYS A 51 26.18 -9.09 -13.33
C LYS A 51 25.71 -8.59 -14.69
N LYS A 52 24.44 -8.23 -14.82
CA LYS A 52 23.79 -7.83 -16.07
C LYS A 52 22.65 -6.88 -15.73
N GLN A 53 22.57 -5.75 -16.43
CA GLN A 53 21.58 -4.69 -16.21
C GLN A 53 20.96 -4.32 -17.56
N GLU A 54 20.12 -5.20 -18.09
CA GLU A 54 19.42 -4.92 -19.35
C GLU A 54 18.58 -3.64 -19.20
N SER A 55 18.60 -2.80 -20.24
CA SER A 55 17.89 -1.51 -20.27
C SER A 55 18.17 -0.61 -19.05
N GLY A 56 19.40 -0.66 -18.52
CA GLY A 56 19.83 0.18 -17.40
C GLY A 56 19.16 -0.13 -16.05
N LEU A 57 18.32 -1.16 -15.98
CA LEU A 57 17.54 -1.47 -14.78
C LEU A 57 18.26 -2.45 -13.86
N ARG A 58 18.22 -2.17 -12.55
CA ARG A 58 18.85 -2.99 -11.51
C ARG A 58 17.96 -3.17 -10.27
N LEU A 59 17.55 -4.41 -10.00
CA LEU A 59 16.53 -4.78 -9.01
C LEU A 59 17.05 -5.51 -7.76
N ASP A 60 18.34 -5.83 -7.69
CA ASP A 60 18.98 -6.48 -6.53
C ASP A 60 19.31 -5.50 -5.39
N PHE A 61 19.19 -4.19 -5.61
CA PHE A 61 19.49 -3.16 -4.63
C PHE A 61 18.47 -2.03 -4.65
N ARG A 62 18.05 -1.55 -3.48
CA ARG A 62 16.90 -0.62 -3.33
C ARG A 62 17.08 0.68 -4.11
N LYS A 63 18.22 1.36 -3.93
CA LYS A 63 18.45 2.69 -4.52
C LYS A 63 18.35 2.67 -6.06
N PRO A 64 19.07 1.80 -6.79
CA PRO A 64 18.93 1.75 -8.24
C PRO A 64 17.58 1.15 -8.69
N ALA A 65 16.95 0.26 -7.93
CA ALA A 65 15.62 -0.26 -8.26
C ALA A 65 14.55 0.85 -8.29
N LEU A 66 14.69 1.85 -7.41
CA LEU A 66 13.80 3.01 -7.36
C LEU A 66 14.20 4.13 -8.31
N ALA A 67 15.40 4.06 -8.91
CA ALA A 67 15.86 5.05 -9.88
C ALA A 67 15.27 4.82 -11.28
N GLY A 68 14.72 3.63 -11.55
CA GLY A 68 14.23 3.24 -12.87
C GLY A 68 15.34 2.75 -13.80
N GLY A 69 14.96 2.47 -15.04
CA GLY A 69 15.88 2.08 -16.12
C GLY A 69 15.90 3.12 -17.24
N ASP A 70 16.42 2.75 -18.40
CA ASP A 70 16.58 3.65 -19.55
C ASP A 70 15.23 4.21 -20.06
N SER A 71 14.12 3.50 -19.81
CA SER A 71 12.77 3.91 -20.21
C SER A 71 12.09 4.87 -19.21
N GLY A 72 12.76 5.22 -18.10
CA GLY A 72 12.22 6.08 -17.06
C GLY A 72 11.88 5.34 -15.75
N VAL A 73 11.08 6.02 -14.92
CA VAL A 73 10.59 5.55 -13.60
C VAL A 73 9.22 4.89 -13.69
#